data_AF-A0A523MG74-F1
#
_entry.id   AF-A0A523MG74-F1
#
_cell.length_a   1.000
_cell.length_b   1.000
_cell.length_c   1.000
_cell.angle_alpha   90.00
_cell.angle_beta   90.00
_cell.angle_gamma   90.00
#
_symmetry.space_group_name_H-M   'P 1'
#
loop_
_entity.id
_entity.type
_entity.pdbx_description
1 polymer ?
#
loop_
_entity_poly.entity_id
_entity_poly.type
_entity_poly.pdbx_seq_one_letter_code
_entity_poly.pdbx_strand_id
1 'polypeptide(L)'
;MSDHWKMEAEIEYCVPCGYANLAASMVSELFQAAGPALAISLKPGHSGAFKVTVDGRVLWDKKAEGRSPHIMEIKEMKATVANMIESGAVIQTN
;
A
#
# COMPACT_ATOMS: atom_id res chain seq x y z
N MET A 1 15.18 -8.72 -15.23
CA MET A 1 13.79 -8.42 -15.60
C MET A 1 13.67 -6.91 -15.65
N SER A 2 13.25 -6.35 -16.78
CA SER A 2 12.98 -4.92 -16.89
C SER A 2 11.65 -4.65 -16.20
N ASP A 3 11.72 -4.21 -14.96
CA ASP A 3 10.55 -3.95 -14.15
C ASP A 3 9.90 -2.65 -14.65
N HIS A 4 8.73 -2.78 -15.28
CA HIS A 4 8.01 -1.67 -15.94
C HIS A 4 7.13 -0.86 -14.97
N TRP A 5 7.19 -1.13 -13.66
CA TRP A 5 6.46 -0.39 -12.63
C TRP A 5 7.30 0.78 -12.08
N LYS A 6 6.63 1.88 -11.76
CA LYS A 6 7.26 3.13 -11.30
C LYS A 6 7.51 3.17 -9.80
N MET A 7 6.75 2.39 -9.03
CA MET A 7 6.79 2.37 -7.56
C MET A 7 6.55 0.96 -7.04
N GLU A 8 6.92 0.73 -5.78
CA GLU A 8 6.68 -0.53 -5.07
C GLU A 8 5.92 -0.31 -3.77
N ALA A 9 4.95 -1.18 -3.49
CA ALA A 9 4.21 -1.21 -2.25
C ALA A 9 4.43 -2.53 -1.50
N GLU A 10 4.36 -2.44 -0.18
CA GLU A 10 4.51 -3.56 0.74
C GLU A 10 3.40 -3.50 1.79
N ILE A 11 2.68 -4.61 1.92
CA ILE A 11 1.63 -4.78 2.92
C ILE A 11 2.06 -5.92 3.85
N GLU A 12 2.51 -5.56 5.05
CA GLU A 12 2.73 -6.53 6.13
C GLU A 12 1.39 -6.80 6.83
N TYR A 13 1.01 -8.07 6.99
CA TYR A 13 -0.26 -8.44 7.61
C TYR A 13 -0.15 -9.67 8.50
N CYS A 14 -0.84 -9.65 9.64
CA CYS A 14 -0.93 -10.80 10.53
C CYS A 14 -1.79 -11.91 9.91
N VAL A 15 -1.15 -13.02 9.51
CA VAL A 15 -1.83 -14.20 8.96
C VAL A 15 -2.77 -14.86 9.98
N PRO A 16 -2.33 -15.22 11.21
CA PRO A 16 -3.21 -15.91 12.16
C PRO A 16 -4.32 -15.01 12.73
N CYS A 17 -4.25 -13.70 12.55
CA CYS A 17 -5.25 -12.74 13.03
C CYS A 17 -6.42 -12.54 12.06
N GLY A 18 -6.42 -13.20 10.90
CA GLY A 18 -7.48 -13.06 9.90
C GLY A 18 -7.39 -11.79 9.04
N TYR A 19 -6.25 -11.10 8.98
CA TYR A 19 -6.10 -9.87 8.19
C TYR A 19 -5.90 -10.08 6.68
N ALA A 20 -5.97 -11.32 6.20
CA ALA A 20 -5.82 -11.63 4.78
C ALA A 20 -6.83 -10.88 3.89
N ASN A 21 -8.11 -10.81 4.28
CA ASN A 21 -9.14 -10.09 3.52
C ASN A 21 -8.90 -8.58 3.51
N LEU A 22 -8.42 -8.03 4.62
CA LEU A 22 -8.06 -6.61 4.71
C LEU A 22 -6.85 -6.29 3.81
N ALA A 23 -5.83 -7.16 3.81
CA ALA A 23 -4.68 -7.03 2.93
C ALA A 23 -5.10 -7.12 1.45
N ALA A 24 -5.94 -8.10 1.09
CA ALA A 24 -6.47 -8.25 -0.27
C ALA A 24 -7.30 -7.04 -0.72
N SER A 25 -8.14 -6.49 0.17
CA SER A 25 -8.88 -5.25 -0.11
C SER A 25 -7.93 -4.08 -0.36
N MET A 26 -6.87 -3.94 0.43
CA MET A 26 -5.87 -2.89 0.24
C MET A 26 -5.14 -3.05 -1.10
N VAL A 27 -4.75 -4.27 -1.47
CA VAL A 27 -4.18 -4.58 -2.80
C VAL A 27 -5.08 -4.07 -3.92
N SER A 28 -6.39 -4.37 -3.85
CA SER A 28 -7.37 -3.91 -4.84
C SER A 28 -7.48 -2.37 -4.90
N GLU A 29 -7.41 -1.66 -3.78
CA GLU A 29 -7.46 -0.20 -3.77
C GLU A 29 -6.17 0.43 -4.33
N LEU A 30 -5.01 -0.15 -4.01
CA LEU A 30 -3.71 0.29 -4.54
C LEU A 30 -3.59 0.06 -6.05
N PHE A 31 -4.07 -1.09 -6.56
CA PHE A 31 -4.14 -1.33 -8.00
C PHE A 31 -5.11 -0.38 -8.70
N GLN A 32 -6.25 -0.05 -8.09
CA GLN A 32 -7.14 0.95 -8.64
C GLN A 32 -6.53 2.36 -8.67
N ALA A 33 -5.60 2.70 -7.75
CA ALA A 33 -4.90 3.98 -7.76
C ALA A 33 -3.85 4.07 -8.88
N ALA A 34 -3.02 3.05 -9.04
CA ALA A 34 -1.78 3.15 -9.81
C ALA A 34 -1.71 2.22 -11.04
N GLY A 35 -2.62 1.26 -11.15
CA GLY A 35 -2.66 0.30 -12.25
C GLY A 35 -1.29 -0.39 -12.46
N PRO A 36 -0.77 -0.41 -13.70
CA PRO A 36 0.51 -1.07 -14.01
C PRO A 36 1.74 -0.34 -13.47
N ALA A 37 1.58 0.87 -12.94
CA ALA A 37 2.70 1.67 -12.44
C ALA A 37 3.15 1.28 -11.01
N LEU A 38 2.49 0.32 -10.37
CA LEU A 38 2.78 -0.10 -8.99
C LEU A 38 2.90 -1.62 -8.89
N ALA A 39 4.03 -2.09 -8.37
CA ALA A 39 4.16 -3.46 -7.88
C ALA A 39 3.74 -3.54 -6.42
N ILE A 40 3.10 -4.64 -6.02
CA ILE A 40 2.61 -4.82 -4.64
C ILE A 40 3.11 -6.16 -4.10
N SER A 41 3.73 -6.13 -2.92
CA SER A 41 4.16 -7.32 -2.19
C SER A 41 3.33 -7.51 -0.92
N LEU A 42 2.93 -8.76 -0.68
CA LEU A 42 2.25 -9.17 0.55
C LEU A 42 3.28 -9.86 1.45
N LYS A 43 3.51 -9.32 2.64
CA LYS A 43 4.43 -9.89 3.63
C LYS A 43 3.66 -10.52 4.80
N PRO A 44 3.72 -11.85 4.96
CA PRO A 44 3.21 -12.51 6.14
C PRO A 44 3.90 -12.02 7.41
N GLY A 45 3.10 -11.59 8.38
CA GLY A 45 3.54 -11.16 9.70
C GLY A 45 2.77 -11.84 10.83
N HIS A 46 3.06 -11.41 12.06
CA HIS A 46 2.48 -11.93 13.30
C HIS A 46 2.06 -10.80 14.24
N SER A 47 1.55 -11.15 15.43
CA SER A 47 1.27 -10.20 16.53
C SER A 47 0.38 -9.02 16.14
N GLY A 48 -0.64 -9.27 15.32
CA GLY A 48 -1.60 -8.24 14.92
C GLY A 48 -1.01 -7.13 14.06
N ALA A 49 0.13 -7.36 13.40
CA ALA A 49 0.72 -6.42 12.46
C ALA A 49 -0.23 -6.12 11.28
N PHE A 50 -0.32 -4.85 10.93
CA PHE A 50 -0.90 -4.39 9.67
C PHE A 50 -0.21 -3.09 9.28
N LYS A 51 0.67 -3.13 8.28
CA LYS A 51 1.47 -1.99 7.86
C LYS A 51 1.48 -1.89 6.34
N VAL A 52 1.27 -0.68 5.83
CA VAL A 52 1.28 -0.36 4.40
C VAL A 52 2.41 0.63 4.14
N THR A 53 3.35 0.24 3.30
CA THR A 53 4.49 1.06 2.87
C THR A 53 4.44 1.19 1.36
N VAL A 54 4.68 2.39 0.83
CA VAL A 54 4.72 2.67 -0.60
C VAL A 54 5.95 3.51 -0.89
N ASP A 55 6.84 2.99 -1.74
CA ASP A 55 8.11 3.62 -2.12
C ASP A 55 8.93 4.08 -0.90
N GLY A 56 9.07 3.18 0.07
CA GLY A 56 9.76 3.45 1.34
C GLY A 56 8.99 4.32 2.34
N ARG A 57 7.87 4.95 1.97
CA ARG A 57 7.05 5.77 2.85
C ARG A 57 5.94 4.93 3.51
N VAL A 58 5.86 5.00 4.84
CA VAL A 58 4.77 4.36 5.59
C VAL A 58 3.50 5.19 5.42
N LEU A 59 2.47 4.58 4.83
CA LEU A 59 1.14 5.19 4.70
C LEU A 59 0.21 4.78 5.84
N TRP A 60 0.41 3.60 6.41
CA TRP A 60 -0.31 3.15 7.58
C TRP A 60 0.55 2.20 8.41
N ASP A 61 0.51 2.37 9.73
CA ASP A 61 1.05 1.40 10.67
C ASP A 61 0.08 1.22 11.83
N LYS A 62 -0.56 0.05 11.89
CA LYS A 62 -1.48 -0.28 12.98
C LYS A 62 -0.83 -0.22 14.36
N LYS A 63 0.49 -0.43 14.47
CA LYS A 63 1.18 -0.29 15.76
C LYS A 63 1.24 1.16 16.20
N ALA A 64 1.36 2.10 15.27
CA ALA A 64 1.35 3.54 15.56
C ALA A 64 -0.07 4.05 15.84
N GLU A 65 -1.04 3.61 15.03
CA GLU A 65 -2.44 4.05 15.13
C GLU A 65 -3.23 3.35 16.24
N GLY A 66 -2.73 2.21 16.75
CA GLY A 66 -3.41 1.40 17.76
C GLY A 66 -4.65 0.65 17.27
N ARG A 67 -5.02 0.80 15.99
CA ARG A 67 -6.22 0.20 15.39
C ARG A 67 -6.05 -0.14 13.91
N SER A 68 -6.95 -0.97 13.40
CA SER A 68 -7.04 -1.25 11.96
C SER A 68 -7.64 -0.05 11.20
N PRO A 69 -7.29 0.14 9.92
CA PRO A 69 -7.81 1.25 9.13
C PRO A 69 -9.31 1.11 8.87
N HIS A 70 -10.02 2.22 8.93
CA HIS A 70 -11.40 2.37 8.51
C HIS A 70 -11.50 2.66 7.01
N ILE A 71 -12.71 2.53 6.45
CA ILE A 71 -12.98 2.74 5.02
C ILE A 71 -12.53 4.11 4.51
N MET A 72 -12.62 5.16 5.34
CA MET A 72 -12.18 6.50 4.96
C MET A 72 -10.66 6.59 4.83
N GLU A 73 -9.92 5.94 5.73
CA GLU A 73 -8.45 5.92 5.71
C GLU A 73 -7.92 5.07 4.57
N ILE A 74 -8.63 4.00 4.22
CA ILE A 74 -8.35 3.21 3.02
C ILE A 74 -8.47 4.08 1.76
N LYS A 75 -9.54 4.89 1.67
CA LYS A 75 -9.72 5.83 0.54
C LYS A 75 -8.66 6.92 0.51
N GLU A 76 -8.24 7.41 1.68
CA GLU A 76 -7.18 8.41 1.79
C GLU A 76 -5.81 7.86 1.38
N MET A 77 -5.48 6.63 1.77
CA MET A 77 -4.27 5.94 1.30
C MET A 77 -4.30 5.77 -0.22
N LYS A 78 -5.43 5.35 -0.80
CA LYS A 78 -5.61 5.25 -2.26
C LYS A 78 -5.35 6.59 -2.96
N ALA A 79 -5.96 7.67 -2.47
CA ALA A 79 -5.77 9.01 -3.02
C ALA A 79 -4.30 9.46 -2.89
N THR A 80 -3.66 9.16 -1.76
CA THR A 80 -2.24 9.46 -1.53
C THR A 80 -1.37 8.76 -2.57
N VAL A 81 -1.61 7.48 -2.84
CA VAL A 81 -0.83 6.72 -3.85
C VAL A 81 -1.06 7.24 -5.26
N ALA A 82 -2.30 7.59 -5.63
CA ALA A 82 -2.59 8.22 -6.91
C ALA A 82 -1.77 9.52 -7.09
N ASN A 83 -1.75 10.38 -6.07
CA ASN A 83 -0.98 11.62 -6.09
C ASN A 83 0.54 11.38 -6.16
N MET A 84 1.05 10.33 -5.51
CA MET A 84 2.47 9.98 -5.56
C MET A 84 2.90 9.57 -6.97
N ILE A 85 2.07 8.81 -7.69
CA ILE A 85 2.34 8.40 -9.08
C ILE A 85 2.34 9.61 -10.03
N GLU A 86 1.38 10.54 -9.86
CA GLU A 86 1.33 11.79 -10.63
C GLU A 86 2.57 12.65 -10.36
N SER A 87 2.98 12.79 -9.10
CA SER A 87 4.16 13.56 -8.72
C SER A 87 5.46 12.94 -9.23
N GLY A 88 5.57 11.61 -9.23
CA GLY A 88 6.71 10.89 -9.82
C GLY A 88 6.78 11.01 -11.35
N ALA A 89 5.63 11.20 -12.03
CA ALA A 89 5.60 11.47 -13.47
C ALA A 89 6.17 12.86 -13.82
N VAL A 90 6.05 13.85 -12.92
CA VAL A 90 6.58 15.21 -13.14
C VAL A 90 8.11 15.24 -13.15
N ILE A 91 8.79 14.34 -12.42
CA ILE A 91 10.25 14.33 -12.31
C ILE A 91 10.93 13.71 -13.56
N GLN A 92 10.21 12.94 -14.39
CA GLN A 92 10.77 12.26 -15.58
C GLN A 92 10.67 13.07 -16.89
N THR A 93 10.38 14.38 -16.85
CA THR A 93 10.21 15.20 -18.08
C THR A 93 11.41 16.12 -18.38
N ASN A 94 12.64 15.71 -18.07
CA ASN A 94 13.86 16.39 -18.52
C ASN A 94 14.86 15.39 -19.13
#